data_AF-A0A7J9UYA6-F1
#
_entry.id   AF-A0A7J9UYA6-F1
#
_cell.length_a   1.000
_cell.length_b   1.000
_cell.length_c   1.000
_cell.angle_alpha   90.00
_cell.angle_beta   90.00
_cell.angle_gamma   90.00
#
_symmetry.space_group_name_H-M   'P 1'
#
loop_
_entity.id
_entity.type
_entity.pdbx_description
1 polymer ?
#
loop_
_entity_poly.entity_id
_entity_poly.type
_entity_poly.pdbx_seq_one_letter_code
_entity_poly.pdbx_strand_id
1 'polypeptide(L)'
;MARVFATARRAPIPAPHADPPGELSYGGLLATTFTPLRLPDAWPQFAKDLNAAADGDASALETAARQQRTPQAYAEATKSAAISCLDGPAHRPSTAWPRVIDDLTDSSRLWGPVLGWWLWAPCASSWPATSDDRYTGPWNASTKTRILLINNRYDPATGYGNARAAEKRLGNAVLLTVDGWGHPSYQEPSTCTDQARERYLVDLVTPAKGTVCEPDRRPFP
;
A
#
# COMPACT_ATOMS: atom_id res chain seq x y z
N MET A 1 -5.64 -18.71 -4.79
CA MET A 1 -4.48 -17.90 -4.32
C MET A 1 -3.43 -18.72 -3.59
N ALA A 2 -3.73 -19.42 -2.48
CA ALA A 2 -2.72 -20.13 -1.67
C ALA A 2 -1.84 -21.12 -2.46
N ARG A 3 -2.42 -21.83 -3.45
CA ARG A 3 -1.70 -22.77 -4.33
C ARG A 3 -0.57 -22.10 -5.12
N VAL A 4 -0.84 -20.97 -5.79
CA VAL A 4 0.13 -20.26 -6.64
C VAL A 4 1.34 -19.81 -5.82
N PHE A 5 1.09 -19.19 -4.65
CA PHE A 5 2.17 -18.76 -3.75
C PHE A 5 2.94 -19.95 -3.18
N ALA A 6 2.27 -21.06 -2.85
CA ALA A 6 2.95 -22.28 -2.39
C ALA A 6 3.82 -22.92 -3.48
N THR A 7 3.36 -22.93 -4.74
CA THR A 7 4.14 -23.38 -5.90
C THR A 7 5.38 -22.50 -6.08
N ALA A 8 5.19 -21.18 -6.17
CA ALA A 8 6.27 -20.23 -6.39
C ALA A 8 7.35 -20.26 -5.28
N ARG A 9 6.97 -20.59 -4.04
CA ARG A 9 7.92 -20.79 -2.92
C ARG A 9 8.85 -22.00 -3.11
N ARG A 10 8.44 -23.00 -3.87
CA ARG A 10 9.22 -24.23 -4.12
C ARG A 10 10.10 -24.09 -5.35
N ALA A 11 9.55 -23.51 -6.43
CA ALA A 11 10.25 -23.25 -7.67
C ALA A 11 9.56 -22.09 -8.42
N PRO A 12 10.29 -21.32 -9.25
CA PRO A 12 9.67 -20.34 -10.14
C PRO A 12 8.61 -20.97 -11.05
N ILE A 13 7.59 -20.19 -11.43
CA ILE A 13 6.52 -20.64 -12.33
C ILE A 13 6.87 -20.26 -13.76
N PRO A 14 6.77 -21.16 -14.76
CA PRO A 14 7.06 -20.84 -16.16
C PRO A 14 6.25 -19.63 -16.68
N ALA A 15 6.89 -18.80 -17.50
CA ALA A 15 6.31 -17.64 -18.17
C ALA A 15 6.71 -17.63 -19.66
N PRO A 16 6.29 -18.64 -20.45
CA PRO A 16 6.74 -18.83 -21.83
C PRO A 16 6.26 -17.75 -22.81
N HIS A 17 5.20 -17.02 -22.46
CA HIS A 17 4.59 -15.96 -23.27
C HIS A 17 4.88 -14.56 -22.74
N ALA A 18 5.72 -14.42 -21.70
CA ALA A 18 6.29 -13.13 -21.35
C ALA A 18 7.26 -12.67 -22.45
N ASP A 19 7.55 -11.37 -22.53
CA ASP A 19 8.53 -10.82 -23.47
C ASP A 19 9.71 -10.15 -22.73
N PRO A 20 10.93 -10.72 -22.80
CA PRO A 20 11.26 -12.05 -23.33
C PRO A 20 10.67 -13.20 -22.49
N PRO A 21 10.56 -14.44 -22.99
CA PRO A 21 10.11 -15.58 -22.17
C PRO A 21 10.97 -15.78 -20.92
N GLY A 22 10.39 -16.33 -19.85
CA GLY A 22 11.12 -16.54 -18.60
C GLY A 22 10.34 -17.31 -17.54
N GLU A 23 10.51 -16.90 -16.28
CA GLU A 23 9.89 -17.55 -15.13
C GLU A 23 9.63 -16.56 -13.99
N LEU A 24 8.50 -16.72 -13.30
CA LEU A 24 8.10 -15.87 -12.17
C LEU A 24 8.61 -16.47 -10.86
N SER A 25 9.52 -15.74 -10.20
CA SER A 25 9.98 -16.09 -8.85
C SER A 25 8.94 -15.78 -7.76
N TYR A 26 9.09 -16.37 -6.58
CA TYR A 26 8.26 -16.02 -5.41
C TYR A 26 8.31 -14.52 -5.06
N GLY A 27 9.50 -13.92 -5.10
CA GLY A 27 9.66 -12.49 -4.85
C GLY A 27 8.99 -11.62 -5.92
N GLY A 28 9.08 -12.03 -7.19
CA GLY A 28 8.36 -11.38 -8.29
C GLY A 28 6.84 -11.46 -8.10
N LEU A 29 6.33 -12.64 -7.73
CA LEU A 29 4.91 -12.82 -7.41
C LEU A 29 4.46 -11.89 -6.27
N LEU A 30 5.22 -11.80 -5.17
CA LEU A 30 4.90 -10.89 -4.08
C LEU A 30 4.87 -9.42 -4.54
N ALA A 31 5.87 -8.99 -5.31
CA ALA A 31 5.93 -7.64 -5.84
C ALA A 31 4.71 -7.31 -6.72
N THR A 32 4.24 -8.26 -7.54
CA THR A 32 3.08 -8.04 -8.41
C THR A 32 1.78 -7.80 -7.64
N THR A 33 1.70 -8.18 -6.36
CA THR A 33 0.50 -7.93 -5.53
C THR A 33 0.33 -6.46 -5.15
N PHE A 34 1.39 -5.66 -5.21
CA PHE A 34 1.40 -4.31 -4.65
C PHE A 34 0.36 -3.38 -5.30
N THR A 35 0.35 -3.29 -6.63
CA THR A 35 -0.58 -2.44 -7.37
C THR A 35 -2.03 -2.96 -7.36
N PRO A 36 -2.35 -4.20 -7.79
CA PRO A 36 -3.73 -4.64 -7.92
C PRO A 36 -4.47 -4.70 -6.60
N LEU A 37 -3.82 -5.04 -5.47
CA LEU A 37 -4.53 -5.08 -4.19
C LEU A 37 -4.94 -3.69 -3.68
N ARG A 38 -4.35 -2.61 -4.20
CA ARG A 38 -4.76 -1.22 -3.92
C ARG A 38 -5.94 -0.78 -4.77
N LEU A 39 -6.24 -1.48 -5.85
CA LEU A 39 -7.19 -1.04 -6.87
C LEU A 39 -8.26 -2.12 -7.09
N PRO A 40 -9.44 -2.02 -6.46
CA PRO A 40 -10.51 -3.01 -6.57
C PRO A 40 -10.89 -3.35 -8.02
N ASP A 41 -10.87 -2.36 -8.92
CA ASP A 41 -11.12 -2.55 -10.35
C ASP A 41 -10.14 -3.49 -11.05
N ALA A 42 -8.92 -3.65 -10.52
CA ALA A 42 -7.91 -4.55 -11.06
C ALA A 42 -8.11 -5.99 -10.60
N TRP A 43 -8.93 -6.25 -9.58
CA TRP A 43 -9.07 -7.58 -8.98
C TRP A 43 -9.57 -8.65 -9.96
N PRO A 44 -10.58 -8.40 -10.83
CA PRO A 44 -11.01 -9.41 -11.78
C PRO A 44 -9.91 -9.84 -12.75
N GLN A 45 -9.09 -8.91 -13.24
CA GLN A 45 -7.96 -9.24 -14.11
C GLN A 45 -6.86 -9.96 -13.33
N PHE A 46 -6.50 -9.46 -12.15
CA PHE A 46 -5.48 -10.10 -11.32
C PHE A 46 -5.87 -11.53 -10.91
N ALA A 47 -7.16 -11.79 -10.67
CA ALA A 47 -7.66 -13.13 -10.42
C ALA A 47 -7.47 -14.07 -11.63
N LYS A 48 -7.67 -13.59 -12.86
CA LYS A 48 -7.38 -14.36 -14.09
C LYS A 48 -5.89 -14.67 -14.21
N ASP A 49 -5.02 -13.69 -13.95
CA ASP A 49 -3.57 -13.87 -14.04
C ASP A 49 -3.07 -14.88 -12.99
N LEU A 50 -3.62 -14.84 -11.77
CA LEU A 50 -3.35 -15.83 -10.73
C LEU A 50 -3.86 -17.23 -11.12
N ASN A 51 -5.01 -17.34 -11.80
CA ASN A 51 -5.53 -18.62 -12.27
C ASN A 51 -4.64 -19.21 -13.37
N ALA A 52 -4.23 -18.41 -14.36
CA ALA A 52 -3.28 -18.86 -15.39
C ALA A 52 -1.97 -19.37 -14.77
N ALA A 53 -1.45 -18.66 -13.76
CA ALA A 53 -0.25 -19.11 -13.03
C ALA A 53 -0.49 -20.40 -12.22
N ALA A 54 -1.71 -20.61 -11.72
CA ALA A 54 -2.09 -21.87 -11.07
C ALA A 54 -2.11 -23.05 -12.05
N ASP A 55 -2.41 -22.76 -13.32
CA ASP A 55 -2.43 -23.71 -14.44
C ASP A 55 -1.05 -23.87 -15.12
N GLY A 56 -0.02 -23.16 -14.61
CA GLY A 56 1.38 -23.32 -15.01
C GLY A 56 1.94 -22.21 -15.90
N ASP A 57 1.16 -21.17 -16.20
CA ASP A 57 1.59 -20.03 -17.01
C ASP A 57 1.50 -18.71 -16.25
N ALA A 58 2.64 -18.22 -15.79
CA ALA A 58 2.79 -16.96 -15.07
C ALA A 58 3.20 -15.78 -15.98
N SER A 59 3.02 -15.87 -17.30
CA SER A 59 3.51 -14.87 -18.26
C SER A 59 3.03 -13.44 -17.99
N ALA A 60 1.74 -13.27 -17.67
CA ALA A 60 1.18 -11.96 -17.33
C ALA A 60 1.81 -11.38 -16.04
N LEU A 61 1.97 -12.22 -15.01
CA LEU A 61 2.56 -11.83 -13.74
C LEU A 61 4.06 -11.54 -13.86
N GLU A 62 4.82 -12.32 -14.64
CA GLU A 62 6.25 -12.03 -14.86
C GLU A 62 6.43 -10.73 -15.64
N THR A 63 5.57 -10.46 -16.62
CA THR A 63 5.54 -9.19 -17.33
C THR A 63 5.30 -8.02 -16.37
N ALA A 64 4.32 -8.14 -15.46
CA ALA A 64 4.08 -7.15 -14.41
C ALA A 64 5.24 -7.02 -13.41
N ALA A 65 5.87 -8.13 -13.02
CA ALA A 65 7.02 -8.14 -12.10
C ALA A 65 8.25 -7.44 -12.71
N ARG A 66 8.43 -7.48 -14.03
CA ARG A 66 9.51 -6.77 -14.72
C ARG A 66 9.33 -5.26 -14.71
N GLN A 67 8.09 -4.77 -14.78
CA GLN A 67 7.82 -3.33 -14.68
C GLN A 67 8.31 -2.75 -13.35
N GLN A 68 8.27 -3.55 -12.28
CA GLN A 68 8.78 -3.19 -10.94
C GLN A 68 10.33 -3.22 -10.83
N ARG A 69 11.03 -3.73 -11.85
CA ARG A 69 12.49 -3.90 -11.88
C ARG A 69 13.15 -3.07 -12.99
N THR A 70 12.42 -2.11 -13.55
CA THR A 70 12.99 -1.17 -14.53
C THR A 70 13.92 -0.16 -13.84
N PRO A 71 14.88 0.46 -14.56
CA PRO A 71 15.70 1.53 -14.00
C PRO A 71 14.87 2.68 -13.41
N GLN A 72 13.74 3.02 -14.04
CA GLN A 72 12.82 4.04 -13.53
C GLN A 72 12.16 3.60 -12.22
N ALA A 73 11.67 2.35 -12.12
CA ALA A 73 11.09 1.83 -10.89
C ALA A 73 12.10 1.85 -9.72
N TYR A 74 13.36 1.48 -9.98
CA TYR A 74 14.41 1.58 -8.96
C TYR A 74 14.72 3.02 -8.54
N ALA A 75 14.70 3.97 -9.48
CA ALA A 75 14.90 5.38 -9.17
C ALA A 75 13.80 5.92 -8.25
N GLU A 76 12.53 5.61 -8.52
CA GLU A 76 11.40 6.01 -7.66
C GLU A 76 11.42 5.32 -6.30
N ALA A 77 11.81 4.04 -6.25
CA ALA A 77 12.00 3.30 -5.01
C ALA A 77 13.07 3.92 -4.12
N THR A 78 14.21 4.29 -4.71
CA THR A 78 15.33 4.89 -3.96
C THR A 78 14.94 6.25 -3.37
N LYS A 79 14.18 7.07 -4.11
CA LYS A 79 13.63 8.33 -3.59
C LYS A 79 12.70 8.09 -2.40
N SER A 80 11.79 7.12 -2.54
CA SER A 80 10.81 6.78 -1.49
C SER A 80 11.51 6.28 -0.22
N ALA A 81 12.52 5.43 -0.36
CA ALA A 81 13.33 4.95 0.76
C ALA A 81 14.11 6.10 1.42
N ALA A 82 14.76 6.97 0.64
CA ALA A 82 15.51 8.10 1.17
C ALA A 82 14.65 9.02 2.04
N ILE A 83 13.47 9.40 1.55
CA ILE A 83 12.50 10.21 2.31
C ILE A 83 12.04 9.46 3.56
N SER A 84 11.69 8.18 3.43
CA SER A 84 11.20 7.37 4.56
C SER A 84 12.25 7.18 5.66
N CYS A 85 13.53 7.05 5.31
CA CYS A 85 14.62 6.96 6.29
C CYS A 85 14.84 8.26 7.05
N LEU A 86 14.61 9.40 6.39
CA LEU A 86 14.75 10.72 7.01
C LEU A 86 13.55 11.09 7.89
N ASP A 87 12.33 10.72 7.48
CA ASP A 87 11.09 11.04 8.21
C ASP A 87 10.75 10.03 9.32
N GLY A 88 11.11 8.76 9.11
CA GLY A 88 10.75 7.65 9.98
C GLY A 88 11.74 7.42 11.13
N PRO A 89 11.31 6.82 12.26
CA PRO A 89 12.22 6.45 13.36
C PRO A 89 12.97 5.13 13.07
N ALA A 90 13.40 4.89 11.84
CA ALA A 90 14.07 3.63 11.47
C ALA A 90 15.53 3.63 11.95
N HIS A 91 15.81 2.90 13.03
CA HIS A 91 17.11 2.92 13.72
C HIS A 91 17.67 1.52 14.00
N ARG A 92 17.10 0.47 13.40
CA ARG A 92 17.58 -0.90 13.61
C ARG A 92 18.89 -1.11 12.82
N PRO A 93 19.94 -1.69 13.41
CA PRO A 93 21.15 -2.01 12.65
C PRO A 93 20.87 -3.14 11.65
N SER A 94 21.64 -3.19 10.57
CA SER A 94 21.54 -4.23 9.54
C SER A 94 21.64 -5.67 10.10
N THR A 95 22.34 -5.87 11.20
CA THR A 95 22.44 -7.17 11.91
C THR A 95 21.11 -7.64 12.52
N ALA A 96 20.17 -6.74 12.80
CA ALA A 96 18.83 -7.07 13.28
C ALA A 96 17.84 -7.36 12.15
N TRP A 97 18.24 -7.11 10.89
CA TRP A 97 17.31 -7.10 9.76
C TRP A 97 16.61 -8.44 9.48
N PRO A 98 17.26 -9.61 9.63
CA PRO A 98 16.56 -10.89 9.48
C PRO A 98 15.33 -10.99 10.39
N ARG A 99 15.47 -10.64 11.68
CA ARG A 99 14.34 -10.64 12.63
C ARG A 99 13.29 -9.59 12.29
N VAL A 100 13.69 -8.42 11.80
CA VAL A 100 12.73 -7.38 11.34
C VAL A 100 11.90 -7.90 10.17
N ILE A 101 12.52 -8.62 9.22
CA ILE A 101 11.80 -9.22 8.10
C ILE A 101 10.86 -10.33 8.58
N ASP A 102 11.24 -11.14 9.57
CA ASP A 102 10.36 -12.13 10.17
C ASP A 102 9.11 -11.47 10.79
N ASP A 103 9.31 -10.45 11.64
CA ASP A 103 8.22 -9.70 12.29
C ASP A 103 7.27 -9.07 11.25
N LEU A 104 7.82 -8.47 10.19
CA LEU A 104 7.02 -7.90 9.10
C LEU A 104 6.27 -8.97 8.32
N THR A 105 6.89 -10.13 8.10
CA THR A 105 6.26 -11.26 7.40
C THR A 105 5.11 -11.85 8.18
N ASP A 106 5.22 -11.89 9.51
CA ASP A 106 4.14 -12.34 10.41
C ASP A 106 2.97 -11.34 10.43
N SER A 107 3.27 -10.04 10.34
CA SER A 107 2.25 -8.99 10.18
C SER A 107 1.54 -9.07 8.82
N SER A 108 2.29 -9.26 7.74
CA SER A 108 1.74 -9.45 6.39
C SER A 108 2.63 -10.33 5.54
N ARG A 109 2.14 -11.53 5.22
CA ARG A 109 2.88 -12.50 4.37
C ARG A 109 3.07 -12.02 2.94
N LEU A 110 2.25 -11.07 2.48
CA LEU A 110 2.32 -10.50 1.13
C LEU A 110 3.24 -9.29 1.09
N TRP A 111 2.99 -8.29 1.94
CA TRP A 111 3.67 -6.99 1.84
C TRP A 111 4.74 -6.77 2.89
N GLY A 112 4.77 -7.55 3.98
CA GLY A 112 5.81 -7.47 5.00
C GLY A 112 7.22 -7.63 4.41
N PRO A 113 7.52 -8.72 3.69
CA PRO A 113 8.80 -8.89 3.03
C PRO A 113 9.08 -7.79 1.99
N VAL A 114 8.06 -7.43 1.19
CA VAL A 114 8.21 -6.43 0.12
C VAL A 114 8.63 -5.09 0.74
N LEU A 115 7.78 -4.53 1.62
CA LEU A 115 8.01 -3.26 2.32
C LEU A 115 9.26 -3.28 3.18
N GLY A 116 9.54 -4.39 3.86
CA GLY A 116 10.77 -4.58 4.61
C GLY A 116 12.00 -4.37 3.72
N TRP A 117 12.13 -5.15 2.65
CA TRP A 117 13.33 -5.08 1.81
C TRP A 117 13.48 -3.79 1.02
N TRP A 118 12.44 -3.30 0.34
CA TRP A 118 12.62 -2.17 -0.57
C TRP A 118 12.56 -0.79 0.12
N LEU A 119 11.75 -0.65 1.19
CA LEU A 119 11.47 0.66 1.79
C LEU A 119 12.29 0.88 3.06
N TRP A 120 12.37 -0.13 3.94
CA TRP A 120 12.92 0.05 5.28
C TRP A 120 14.35 -0.50 5.47
N ALA A 121 14.74 -1.55 4.75
CA ALA A 121 16.09 -2.10 4.81
C ALA A 121 17.19 -1.07 4.48
N PRO A 122 16.99 -0.14 3.51
CA PRO A 122 17.97 0.90 3.25
C PRO A 122 18.30 1.73 4.50
N CYS A 123 17.32 1.97 5.38
CA CYS A 123 17.52 2.75 6.61
C CYS A 123 18.39 2.04 7.64
N ALA A 124 18.43 0.70 7.62
CA ALA A 124 19.17 -0.11 8.59
C ALA A 124 20.70 -0.07 8.41
N SER A 125 21.18 0.50 7.30
CA SER A 125 22.59 0.52 6.91
C SER A 125 23.30 1.81 7.31
N SER A 126 22.98 2.38 8.48
CA SER A 126 23.52 3.67 8.94
C SER A 126 23.29 4.78 7.90
N TRP A 127 22.02 5.03 7.56
CA TRP A 127 21.64 6.06 6.59
C TRP A 127 22.40 7.36 6.90
N PRO A 128 23.24 7.87 5.98
CA PRO A 128 24.26 8.86 6.31
C PRO A 128 23.72 10.28 6.47
N ALA A 129 22.45 10.50 6.10
CA ALA A 129 21.80 11.79 6.13
C ALA A 129 20.83 11.91 7.31
N THR A 130 20.69 13.12 7.82
CA THR A 130 19.69 13.52 8.82
C THR A 130 18.79 14.60 8.23
N SER A 131 17.59 14.75 8.78
CA SER A 131 16.65 15.81 8.41
C SER A 131 16.31 16.64 9.64
N ASP A 132 16.63 17.93 9.60
CA ASP A 132 16.26 18.89 10.65
C ASP A 132 14.79 19.31 10.54
N ASP A 133 14.17 19.10 9.37
CA ASP A 133 12.77 19.43 9.09
C ASP A 133 11.79 18.34 9.56
N ARG A 134 12.30 17.25 10.15
CA ARG A 134 11.47 16.14 10.60
C ARG A 134 10.55 16.58 11.74
N TYR A 135 9.26 16.69 11.44
CA TYR A 135 8.25 16.97 12.45
C TYR A 135 7.84 15.72 13.23
N THR A 136 8.20 15.67 14.50
CA THR A 136 7.85 14.56 15.42
C THR A 136 6.67 14.89 16.34
N GLY A 137 5.95 15.96 16.02
CA GLY A 137 4.84 16.46 16.83
C GLY A 137 5.23 17.65 17.72
N PRO A 138 4.30 18.11 18.57
CA PRO A 138 2.96 17.56 18.77
C PRO A 138 2.01 17.87 17.60
N TRP A 139 1.31 16.87 17.05
CA TRP A 139 0.37 17.06 15.92
C TRP A 139 -0.94 17.74 16.32
N ASN A 140 -0.91 18.87 17.03
CA ASN A 140 -2.07 19.52 17.64
C ASN A 140 -2.29 20.97 17.15
N ALA A 141 -1.88 21.27 15.92
CA ALA A 141 -2.05 22.59 15.34
C ALA A 141 -3.54 23.00 15.30
N SER A 142 -3.83 24.25 15.69
CA SER A 142 -5.18 24.80 15.66
C SER A 142 -5.50 25.36 14.28
N THR A 143 -6.64 24.95 13.72
CA THR A 143 -7.15 25.40 12.42
C THR A 143 -8.55 25.98 12.59
N LYS A 144 -8.88 27.02 11.79
CA LYS A 144 -10.24 27.63 11.83
C LYS A 144 -11.33 26.62 11.43
N THR A 145 -11.02 25.80 10.43
CA THR A 145 -11.89 24.73 9.94
C THR A 145 -11.34 23.38 10.41
N ARG A 146 -12.22 22.47 10.84
CA ARG A 146 -11.84 21.08 11.15
C ARG A 146 -11.21 20.41 9.93
N ILE A 147 -10.16 19.62 10.13
CA ILE A 147 -9.54 18.83 9.06
C ILE A 147 -10.46 17.67 8.69
N LEU A 148 -10.79 17.52 7.40
CA LEU A 148 -11.44 16.32 6.89
C LEU A 148 -10.40 15.24 6.57
N LEU A 149 -10.47 14.10 7.27
CA LEU A 149 -9.77 12.87 6.91
C LEU A 149 -10.74 11.93 6.20
N ILE A 150 -10.31 11.28 5.11
CA ILE A 150 -11.12 10.31 4.39
C ILE A 150 -10.31 9.02 4.25
N ASN A 151 -10.83 7.89 4.75
CA ASN A 151 -10.15 6.60 4.64
C ASN A 151 -11.14 5.48 4.33
N ASN A 152 -10.67 4.50 3.55
CA ASN A 152 -11.41 3.27 3.32
C ASN A 152 -11.31 2.38 4.55
N ARG A 153 -12.39 1.69 4.92
CA ARG A 153 -12.39 0.74 6.04
C ARG A 153 -11.35 -0.36 5.82
N TYR A 154 -11.23 -0.83 4.58
CA TYR A 154 -10.34 -1.91 4.18
C TYR A 154 -9.19 -1.41 3.30
N ASP A 155 -8.58 -0.27 3.66
CA ASP A 155 -7.38 0.25 3.00
C ASP A 155 -6.15 -0.64 3.32
N PRO A 156 -5.51 -1.28 2.31
CA PRO A 156 -4.38 -2.17 2.54
C PRO A 156 -3.06 -1.45 2.82
N ALA A 157 -2.94 -0.16 2.49
CA ALA A 157 -1.69 0.60 2.57
C ALA A 157 -1.65 1.58 3.74
N THR A 158 -2.75 2.31 3.96
CA THR A 158 -2.95 3.23 5.08
C THR A 158 -4.14 2.76 5.90
N GLY A 159 -3.93 1.68 6.65
CA GLY A 159 -4.99 0.97 7.37
C GLY A 159 -5.83 1.86 8.28
N TYR A 160 -7.11 1.54 8.38
CA TYR A 160 -8.11 2.35 9.08
C TYR A 160 -7.79 2.65 10.56
N GLY A 161 -7.07 1.75 11.24
CA GLY A 161 -6.56 1.99 12.60
C GLY A 161 -5.62 3.20 12.67
N ASN A 162 -4.77 3.39 11.66
CA ASN A 162 -3.90 4.56 11.56
C ASN A 162 -4.69 5.84 11.27
N ALA A 163 -5.75 5.78 10.46
CA ALA A 163 -6.64 6.92 10.21
C ALA A 163 -7.35 7.38 11.50
N ARG A 164 -7.87 6.46 12.31
CA ARG A 164 -8.45 6.78 13.63
C ARG A 164 -7.42 7.37 14.59
N ALA A 165 -6.18 6.85 14.57
CA ALA A 165 -5.10 7.41 15.38
C ALA A 165 -4.72 8.83 14.91
N ALA A 166 -4.72 9.09 13.60
CA ALA A 166 -4.49 10.41 13.04
C ALA A 166 -5.59 11.41 13.42
N GLU A 167 -6.87 11.02 13.33
CA GLU A 167 -8.01 11.85 13.78
C GLU A 167 -7.82 12.27 15.24
N LYS A 168 -7.48 11.32 16.12
CA LYS A 168 -7.24 11.60 17.54
C LYS A 168 -6.03 12.51 17.77
N ARG A 169 -4.93 12.28 17.05
CA ARG A 169 -3.69 13.08 17.20
C ARG A 169 -3.91 14.52 16.78
N LEU A 170 -4.58 14.74 15.64
CA LEU A 170 -4.88 16.08 15.11
C LEU A 170 -5.78 16.90 16.03
N GLY A 171 -6.68 16.25 16.79
CA GLY A 171 -7.56 16.89 17.78
C GLY A 171 -8.69 17.72 17.19
N ASN A 172 -8.46 18.41 16.06
CA ASN A 172 -9.43 19.19 15.30
C ASN A 172 -9.74 18.55 13.93
N ALA A 173 -9.97 17.24 13.90
CA ALA A 173 -10.25 16.48 12.68
C ALA A 173 -11.55 15.67 12.78
N VAL A 174 -12.14 15.38 11.62
CA VAL A 174 -13.26 14.45 11.45
C VAL A 174 -12.85 13.38 10.44
N LEU A 175 -12.96 12.11 10.83
CA LEU A 175 -12.78 10.98 9.93
C LEU A 175 -14.11 10.60 9.25
N LEU A 176 -14.15 10.77 7.93
CA LEU A 176 -15.15 10.16 7.05
C LEU A 176 -14.68 8.75 6.66
N THR A 177 -15.53 7.76 6.91
CA THR A 177 -15.23 6.37 6.57
C THR A 177 -15.92 6.02 5.25
N VAL A 178 -15.17 5.46 4.31
CA VAL A 178 -15.75 4.77 3.14
C VAL A 178 -15.79 3.28 3.48
N ASP A 179 -16.95 2.64 3.49
CA ASP A 179 -17.08 1.21 3.82
C ASP A 179 -16.67 0.30 2.63
N GLY A 180 -15.49 0.55 2.08
CA GLY A 180 -14.96 -0.11 0.90
C GLY A 180 -13.49 -0.45 1.02
N TRP A 181 -12.92 -0.87 -0.10
CA TRP A 181 -11.57 -1.43 -0.21
C TRP A 181 -10.65 -0.53 -1.02
N GLY A 182 -9.36 -0.88 -1.04
CA GLY A 182 -8.39 -0.23 -1.89
C GLY A 182 -7.83 1.07 -1.32
N HIS A 183 -7.06 1.75 -2.15
CA HIS A 183 -6.27 2.90 -1.78
C HIS A 183 -5.83 3.69 -3.01
N PRO A 184 -5.87 5.04 -2.97
CA PRO A 184 -6.47 5.88 -1.91
C PRO A 184 -8.00 5.89 -1.97
N SER A 185 -8.66 6.60 -1.04
CA SER A 185 -10.12 6.56 -0.90
C SER A 185 -10.92 6.99 -2.13
N TYR A 186 -10.37 7.86 -2.98
CA TYR A 186 -11.02 8.25 -4.24
C TYR A 186 -10.96 7.17 -5.34
N GLN A 187 -10.20 6.09 -5.15
CA GLN A 187 -10.22 4.94 -6.06
C GLN A 187 -11.44 4.05 -5.85
N GLU A 188 -12.14 4.23 -4.72
CA GLU A 188 -13.40 3.55 -4.43
C GLU A 188 -14.56 4.53 -4.68
N PRO A 189 -15.28 4.40 -5.81
CA PRO A 189 -16.35 5.35 -6.14
C PRO A 189 -17.44 5.36 -5.08
N SER A 190 -17.80 6.55 -4.63
CA SER A 190 -18.84 6.75 -3.62
C SER A 190 -19.38 8.16 -3.76
N THR A 191 -20.60 8.28 -4.29
CA THR A 191 -21.29 9.57 -4.47
C THR A 191 -21.43 10.32 -3.14
N CYS A 192 -21.66 9.60 -2.05
CA CYS A 192 -21.67 10.13 -0.68
C CYS A 192 -20.32 10.77 -0.29
N THR A 193 -19.21 10.10 -0.61
CA THR A 193 -17.87 10.58 -0.29
C THR A 193 -17.50 11.80 -1.12
N ASP A 194 -17.86 11.80 -2.40
CA ASP A 194 -17.58 12.93 -3.30
C ASP A 194 -18.38 14.18 -2.89
N GLN A 195 -19.65 14.04 -2.52
CA GLN A 195 -20.46 15.15 -1.98
C GLN A 195 -19.87 15.71 -0.67
N ALA A 196 -19.40 14.84 0.23
CA ALA A 196 -18.76 15.28 1.47
C ALA A 196 -17.42 16.01 1.19
N ARG A 197 -16.64 15.54 0.22
CA ARG A 197 -15.40 16.17 -0.22
C ARG A 197 -15.65 17.55 -0.84
N GLU A 198 -16.63 17.65 -1.72
CA GLU A 198 -17.01 18.91 -2.38
C GLU A 198 -17.45 19.95 -1.35
N ARG A 199 -18.40 19.61 -0.46
CA ARG A 199 -18.85 20.50 0.62
C ARG A 199 -17.72 20.94 1.53
N TYR A 200 -16.73 20.08 1.77
CA TYR A 200 -15.57 20.48 2.56
C TYR A 200 -14.66 21.45 1.82
N LEU A 201 -14.39 21.22 0.53
CA LEU A 201 -13.49 22.07 -0.25
C LEU A 201 -14.12 23.42 -0.62
N VAL A 202 -15.43 23.46 -0.87
CA VAL A 202 -16.16 24.66 -1.28
C VAL A 202 -16.69 25.44 -0.07
N ASP A 203 -17.40 24.75 0.83
CA ASP A 203 -18.12 25.41 1.93
C ASP A 203 -17.38 25.33 3.26
N LEU A 204 -16.23 24.64 3.33
CA LEU A 204 -15.48 24.40 4.56
C LEU A 204 -16.31 23.63 5.61
N VAL A 205 -17.26 22.80 5.17
CA VAL A 205 -18.13 22.02 6.05
C VAL A 205 -17.72 20.55 6.09
N THR A 206 -17.47 20.04 7.29
CA THR A 206 -17.23 18.61 7.53
C THR A 206 -18.54 17.84 7.71
N PRO A 207 -18.59 16.53 7.39
CA PRO A 207 -19.71 15.68 7.76
C PRO A 207 -19.79 15.51 9.29
N ALA A 208 -20.90 14.93 9.77
CA ALA A 208 -21.02 14.59 11.18
C ALA A 208 -19.93 13.58 11.58
N LYS A 209 -19.44 13.66 12.83
CA LYS A 209 -18.45 12.70 13.33
C LYS A 209 -19.01 11.28 13.28
N GLY A 210 -18.24 10.34 12.75
CA GLY A 210 -18.66 8.95 12.60
C GLY A 210 -19.49 8.67 11.35
N THR A 211 -19.58 9.62 10.41
CA THR A 211 -20.22 9.38 9.11
C THR A 211 -19.53 8.24 8.37
N VAL A 212 -20.34 7.35 7.82
CA VAL A 212 -19.92 6.25 6.95
C VAL A 212 -20.63 6.41 5.61
N CYS A 213 -19.87 6.35 4.53
CA CYS A 213 -20.36 6.32 3.16
C CYS A 213 -20.17 4.92 2.59
N GLU A 214 -21.17 4.43 1.86
CA GLU A 214 -21.07 3.18 1.10
C GLU A 214 -20.40 3.43 -0.25
N PRO A 215 -19.65 2.45 -0.79
CA PRO A 215 -19.26 2.43 -2.19
C PRO A 215 -20.47 2.35 -3.13
N ASP A 216 -20.39 2.98 -4.29
CA ASP A 216 -21.44 2.96 -5.32
C ASP A 216 -21.50 1.61 -6.05
N ARG A 217 -20.44 0.80 -5.95
CA ARG A 217 -20.32 -0.51 -6.58
C ARG A 217 -19.58 -1.48 -5.69
N ARG A 218 -19.82 -2.78 -5.92
CA ARG A 218 -19.05 -3.85 -5.29
C ARG A 218 -17.87 -4.27 -6.18
N PRO A 219 -16.75 -4.73 -5.60
CA PRO A 219 -15.59 -5.18 -6.37
C PRO A 219 -15.86 -6.41 -7.26
N PHE A 220 -16.87 -7.20 -6.91
CA PHE A 220 -17.34 -8.34 -7.69
C PHE A 220 -18.85 -8.21 -7.90
N PRO A 221 -19.36 -8.52 -9.12
CA PRO A 221 -20.80 -8.55 -9.40
C PRO A 221 -21.53 -9.61 -8.59
#